data_AF-A0A5S9MJL5-F1
#
_entry.id   AF-A0A5S9MJL5-F1
#
_cell.length_a   1.000
_cell.length_b   1.000
_cell.length_c   1.000
_cell.angle_alpha   90.00
_cell.angle_beta   90.00
_cell.angle_gamma   90.00
#
_symmetry.space_group_name_H-M   'P 1'
#
loop_
_entity.id
_entity.type
_entity.pdbx_description
1 polymer ?
#
loop_
_entity_poly.entity_id
_entity_poly.type
_entity_poly.pdbx_seq_one_letter_code
_entity_poly.pdbx_strand_id
1 'polypeptide(L)'
;MISWGKQNIRGLLNSIKNPHQSYGRLFVPMGLGKVKPKHIRDTMKVAWENKDNLPYAYRILTQGVCDGCALGVSGLYDQTLAGPHICTTRLNVLRLNTMPAIDPKWFEDIHQLKQMDSTSLRKLGRIPYPLIEKKKR
;
A
#
# COMPACT_ATOMS: atom_id res chain seq x y z
N MET A 1 -60.72 -20.58 -10.94
CA MET A 1 -60.41 -19.30 -11.61
C MET A 1 -59.38 -18.57 -10.76
N ILE A 2 -58.07 -18.78 -10.98
CA ILE A 2 -57.02 -17.97 -10.34
C ILE A 2 -55.96 -17.68 -11.42
N SER A 3 -55.96 -16.43 -11.88
CA SER A 3 -55.09 -15.90 -12.93
C SER A 3 -53.69 -15.65 -12.36
N TRP A 4 -52.68 -16.36 -12.88
CA TRP A 4 -51.28 -16.07 -12.58
C TRP A 4 -50.80 -14.93 -13.48
N GLY A 5 -50.74 -13.72 -12.93
CA GLY A 5 -50.19 -12.54 -13.59
C GLY A 5 -48.70 -12.72 -13.91
N LYS A 6 -48.34 -12.53 -15.19
CA LYS A 6 -46.95 -12.51 -15.67
C LYS A 6 -46.13 -11.47 -14.90
N GLN A 7 -45.27 -11.92 -14.01
CA GLN A 7 -44.31 -11.06 -13.32
C GLN A 7 -43.19 -10.67 -14.31
N ASN A 8 -42.98 -9.36 -14.45
CA ASN A 8 -42.10 -8.76 -15.45
C ASN A 8 -40.61 -8.94 -15.07
N ILE A 9 -40.02 -10.03 -15.55
CA ILE A 9 -38.63 -10.47 -15.28
C ILE A 9 -37.56 -9.41 -15.66
N ARG A 10 -37.91 -8.43 -16.50
CA ARG A 10 -36.99 -7.36 -16.93
C ARG A 10 -36.59 -6.40 -15.79
N GLY A 11 -37.42 -6.23 -14.76
CA GLY A 11 -37.12 -5.35 -13.63
C GLY A 11 -36.06 -5.92 -12.68
N LEU A 12 -36.04 -7.25 -12.50
CA LEU A 12 -35.16 -7.92 -11.54
C LEU A 12 -33.69 -7.91 -12.00
N LEU A 13 -33.45 -8.01 -13.31
CA LEU A 13 -32.11 -8.01 -13.90
C LEU A 13 -31.40 -6.65 -13.80
N ASN A 14 -32.14 -5.55 -13.63
CA ASN A 14 -31.56 -4.22 -13.48
C ASN A 14 -31.14 -3.91 -12.02
N SER A 15 -31.72 -4.60 -11.03
CA SER A 15 -31.40 -4.41 -9.61
C SER A 15 -30.04 -5.01 -9.22
N ILE A 16 -29.62 -6.08 -9.91
CA ILE A 16 -28.36 -6.79 -9.64
C ILE A 16 -27.13 -5.97 -10.10
N LYS A 17 -27.32 -4.96 -10.98
CA LYS A 17 -26.21 -4.18 -11.56
C LYS A 17 -25.67 -3.08 -10.65
N ASN A 18 -26.30 -2.74 -9.51
CA ASN A 18 -25.86 -1.64 -8.65
C ASN A 18 -26.00 -1.97 -7.14
N PRO A 19 -25.02 -2.67 -6.52
CA PRO A 19 -25.14 -3.13 -5.13
C PRO A 19 -24.82 -2.05 -4.06
N HIS A 20 -24.91 -0.75 -4.36
CA HIS A 20 -24.53 0.28 -3.37
C HIS A 20 -25.48 1.48 -3.31
N GLN A 21 -26.77 1.24 -3.07
CA GLN A 21 -27.72 2.32 -2.78
C GLN A 21 -28.31 2.21 -1.36
N SER A 22 -27.64 2.95 -0.49
CA SER A 22 -27.91 3.27 0.92
C SER A 22 -29.38 3.54 1.28
N TYR A 23 -29.88 2.85 2.31
CA TYR A 23 -31.02 3.28 3.12
C TYR A 23 -30.56 3.57 4.55
N GLY A 24 -30.89 4.76 5.06
CA GLY A 24 -30.52 5.23 6.40
C GLY A 24 -29.49 6.36 6.40
N ARG A 25 -29.86 7.54 5.91
CA ARG A 25 -28.99 8.73 5.87
C ARG A 25 -29.72 9.94 6.45
N LEU A 26 -29.97 9.93 7.76
CA LEU A 26 -30.53 11.08 8.46
C LEU A 26 -29.40 11.79 9.23
N PHE A 27 -29.22 13.07 8.93
CA PHE A 27 -28.52 14.08 9.73
C PHE A 27 -26.99 14.00 9.90
N VAL A 28 -26.26 13.98 8.77
CA VAL A 28 -24.92 14.60 8.72
C VAL A 28 -24.91 15.55 7.53
N PRO A 29 -24.72 16.86 7.71
CA PRO A 29 -24.74 17.79 6.59
C PRO A 29 -23.61 17.41 5.62
N MET A 30 -23.97 17.22 4.34
CA MET A 30 -23.04 16.98 3.24
C MET A 30 -22.11 15.74 3.32
N GLY A 31 -22.46 14.65 4.04
CA GLY A 31 -21.65 13.42 3.98
C GLY A 31 -20.16 13.61 4.39
N LEU A 32 -19.88 14.68 5.14
CA LEU A 32 -18.61 14.96 5.78
C LEU A 32 -18.19 13.73 6.61
N GLY A 33 -17.05 13.14 6.25
CA GLY A 33 -16.51 11.96 6.92
C GLY A 33 -16.94 10.59 6.38
N LYS A 34 -17.79 10.51 5.33
CA LYS A 34 -18.15 9.22 4.70
C LYS A 34 -17.15 8.72 3.64
N VAL A 35 -16.23 9.58 3.20
CA VAL A 35 -15.07 9.19 2.39
C VAL A 35 -13.93 8.90 3.35
N LYS A 36 -13.33 7.71 3.25
CA LYS A 36 -12.26 7.22 4.12
C LYS A 36 -11.27 8.36 4.41
N PRO A 37 -10.98 8.66 5.69
CA PRO A 37 -10.06 9.73 6.04
C PRO A 37 -8.74 9.52 5.29
N LYS A 38 -8.31 10.57 4.59
CA LYS A 38 -7.07 10.56 3.83
C LYS A 38 -5.95 10.50 4.85
N HIS A 39 -5.19 9.41 4.86
CA HIS A 39 -3.98 9.25 5.67
C HIS A 39 -2.87 10.19 5.16
N ILE A 40 -3.13 11.50 5.20
CA ILE A 40 -2.26 12.55 4.68
C ILE A 40 -0.98 12.60 5.50
N ARG A 41 -1.08 12.45 6.83
CA ARG A 41 0.08 12.43 7.73
C ARG A 41 1.02 11.26 7.40
N ASP A 42 0.47 10.07 7.20
CA ASP A 42 1.27 8.89 6.82
C ASP A 42 1.87 9.06 5.42
N THR A 43 1.10 9.62 4.48
CA THR A 43 1.59 9.92 3.13
C THR A 43 2.74 10.93 3.16
N MET A 44 2.62 11.99 3.94
CA MET A 44 3.68 13.00 4.13
C MET A 44 4.91 12.40 4.78
N LYS A 45 4.73 11.55 5.81
CA LYS A 45 5.83 10.83 6.46
C LYS A 45 6.59 9.96 5.47
N VAL A 46 5.88 9.16 4.68
CA VAL A 46 6.49 8.30 3.66
C VAL A 46 7.20 9.13 2.59
N ALA A 47 6.57 10.20 2.09
CA ALA A 47 7.22 11.10 1.14
C ALA A 47 8.53 11.69 1.69
N TRP A 48 8.54 12.05 2.98
CA TRP A 48 9.73 12.56 3.65
C TRP A 48 10.83 11.50 3.82
N GLU A 49 10.45 10.27 4.20
CA GLU A 49 11.38 9.14 4.33
C GLU A 49 12.00 8.72 2.98
N ASN A 50 11.31 8.99 1.87
CA ASN A 50 11.73 8.65 0.50
C ASN A 50 12.25 9.85 -0.30
N LYS A 51 12.49 11.00 0.36
CA LYS A 51 12.91 12.24 -0.31
C LYS A 51 14.23 12.11 -1.07
N ASP A 52 15.06 11.16 -0.68
CA ASP A 52 16.33 10.79 -1.31
C ASP A 52 16.14 10.15 -2.68
N ASN A 53 15.00 9.51 -2.96
CA ASN A 53 14.77 8.77 -4.20
C ASN A 53 13.32 8.86 -4.71
N LEU A 54 12.72 10.06 -4.69
CA LEU A 54 11.34 10.31 -5.12
C LEU A 54 11.02 9.88 -6.55
N PRO A 55 11.88 10.12 -7.57
CA PRO A 55 11.57 9.71 -8.94
C PRO A 55 11.42 8.19 -9.07
N TYR A 56 12.26 7.44 -8.36
CA TYR A 56 12.17 5.98 -8.34
C TYR A 56 10.96 5.49 -7.54
N ALA A 57 10.69 6.10 -6.38
CA ALA A 57 9.50 5.83 -5.59
C ALA A 57 8.21 6.00 -6.41
N TYR A 58 8.14 7.07 -7.21
CA TYR A 58 7.01 7.33 -8.10
C TYR A 58 6.86 6.25 -9.18
N ARG A 59 7.97 5.80 -9.78
CA ARG A 59 7.96 4.70 -10.75
C ARG A 59 7.47 3.39 -10.13
N ILE A 60 7.87 3.06 -8.90
CA ILE A 60 7.38 1.87 -8.19
C ILE A 60 5.87 1.97 -7.93
N LEU A 61 5.36 3.14 -7.55
CA LEU A 61 3.94 3.32 -7.29
C LEU A 61 3.08 3.26 -8.57
N THR A 62 3.58 3.79 -9.68
CA THR A 62 2.82 3.91 -10.94
C THR A 62 2.99 2.72 -11.88
N GLN A 63 4.15 2.07 -11.88
CA GLN A 63 4.51 1.00 -12.80
C GLN A 63 4.84 -0.33 -12.09
N GLY A 64 5.03 -0.31 -10.77
CA GLY A 64 5.41 -1.49 -9.99
C GLY A 64 4.23 -2.24 -9.38
N VAL A 65 4.55 -3.37 -8.75
CA VAL A 65 3.63 -4.23 -8.00
C VAL A 65 3.68 -3.87 -6.51
N CYS A 66 2.63 -4.21 -5.76
CA CYS A 66 2.60 -4.03 -4.32
C CYS A 66 3.28 -5.21 -3.58
N ASP A 67 4.34 -4.92 -2.81
CA ASP A 67 5.03 -5.92 -1.98
C ASP A 67 4.39 -6.14 -0.60
N GLY A 68 3.36 -5.35 -0.27
CA GLY A 68 2.73 -5.36 1.06
C GLY A 68 1.32 -5.95 1.11
N CYS A 69 0.77 -6.38 -0.02
CA CYS A 69 -0.63 -6.79 -0.10
C CYS A 69 -0.83 -7.97 -1.05
N ALA A 70 -1.64 -8.94 -0.62
CA ALA A 70 -1.98 -10.13 -1.41
C ALA A 70 -2.96 -9.85 -2.57
N LEU A 71 -3.45 -8.62 -2.73
CA LEU A 71 -4.44 -8.26 -3.76
C LEU A 71 -3.86 -8.15 -5.18
N GLY A 72 -2.56 -8.38 -5.36
CA GLY A 72 -1.94 -8.35 -6.70
C GLY A 72 -2.03 -6.98 -7.39
N VAL A 73 -1.96 -5.89 -6.61
CA VAL A 73 -2.08 -4.52 -7.12
C VAL A 73 -0.91 -4.20 -8.06
N SER A 74 -1.21 -3.67 -9.25
CA SER A 74 -0.20 -3.20 -10.22
C SER A 74 -0.49 -1.75 -10.61
N GLY A 75 0.54 -0.90 -10.58
CA GLY A 75 0.37 0.53 -10.76
C GLY A 75 -0.61 1.13 -9.73
N LEU A 76 -1.49 2.04 -10.12
CA LEU A 76 -2.42 2.71 -9.20
C LEU A 76 -3.81 2.05 -9.10
N TYR A 77 -3.97 0.85 -9.67
CA TYR A 77 -5.27 0.20 -9.82
C TYR A 77 -5.26 -1.20 -9.22
N ASP A 78 -6.40 -1.61 -8.67
CA ASP A 78 -6.63 -2.95 -8.14
C ASP A 78 -7.97 -3.50 -8.61
N GLN A 79 -8.33 -4.69 -8.11
CA GLN A 79 -9.57 -5.38 -8.45
C GLN A 79 -10.75 -5.02 -7.52
N THR A 80 -10.53 -4.18 -6.51
CA THR A 80 -11.49 -3.93 -5.42
C THR A 80 -12.16 -2.56 -5.53
N LEU A 81 -11.41 -1.52 -5.90
CA LEU A 81 -11.88 -0.14 -5.94
C LEU A 81 -11.79 0.42 -7.36
N ALA A 82 -12.85 1.11 -7.77
CA ALA A 82 -12.85 1.85 -9.02
C ALA A 82 -11.99 3.12 -8.90
N GLY A 83 -11.08 3.31 -9.87
CA GLY A 83 -10.23 4.50 -9.96
C GLY A 83 -8.85 4.35 -9.28
N PRO A 84 -7.97 5.35 -9.46
CA PRO A 84 -6.62 5.31 -8.93
C PRO A 84 -6.64 5.43 -7.41
N HIS A 85 -5.95 4.52 -6.73
CA HIS A 85 -5.85 4.54 -5.28
C HIS A 85 -4.55 3.88 -4.81
N ILE A 86 -4.15 4.25 -3.60
CA ILE A 86 -2.98 3.69 -2.94
C ILE A 86 -3.37 3.39 -1.49
N CYS A 87 -3.15 2.15 -1.05
CA CYS A 87 -3.34 1.79 0.34
C CYS A 87 -2.15 2.27 1.20
N THR A 88 -2.42 2.57 2.47
CA THR A 88 -1.39 2.99 3.43
C THR A 88 -0.34 1.91 3.65
N THR A 89 -0.73 0.64 3.64
CA THR A 89 0.21 -0.49 3.75
C THR A 89 1.27 -0.42 2.66
N ARG A 90 0.88 -0.18 1.40
CA ARG A 90 1.83 -0.04 0.28
C ARG A 90 2.77 1.15 0.45
N LEU A 91 2.26 2.29 0.91
CA LEU A 91 3.08 3.47 1.18
C LEU A 91 4.09 3.19 2.30
N ASN A 92 3.66 2.55 3.39
CA ASN A 92 4.53 2.29 4.53
C ASN A 92 5.66 1.29 4.23
N VAL A 93 5.46 0.37 3.28
CA VAL A 93 6.53 -0.56 2.85
C VAL A 93 7.38 -0.02 1.70
N LEU A 94 7.04 1.12 1.10
CA LEU A 94 7.75 1.70 -0.04
C LEU A 94 9.24 1.92 0.24
N ARG A 95 9.58 2.27 1.48
CA ARG A 95 10.98 2.49 1.90
C ARG A 95 11.84 1.25 1.71
N LEU A 96 11.27 0.05 1.74
CA LEU A 96 12.02 -1.18 1.52
C LEU A 96 12.65 -1.26 0.13
N ASN A 97 12.00 -0.64 -0.86
CA ASN A 97 12.47 -0.67 -2.25
C ASN A 97 13.40 0.50 -2.59
N THR A 98 13.27 1.63 -1.88
CA THR A 98 14.00 2.86 -2.20
C THR A 98 15.25 3.06 -1.35
N MET A 99 15.43 2.26 -0.29
CA MET A 99 16.55 2.39 0.63
C MET A 99 17.91 2.34 -0.10
N PRO A 100 18.87 3.21 0.26
CA PRO A 100 20.20 3.21 -0.34
C PRO A 100 20.99 1.97 0.10
N ALA A 101 22.09 1.69 -0.61
CA ALA A 101 23.06 0.70 -0.15
C ALA A 101 23.64 1.09 1.21
N ILE A 102 23.84 0.09 2.07
CA ILE A 102 24.57 0.25 3.34
C ILE A 102 25.99 0.74 3.03
N ASP A 103 26.46 1.72 3.79
CA ASP A 103 27.84 2.21 3.75
C ASP A 103 28.81 1.07 4.13
N PRO A 104 29.78 0.71 3.28
CA PRO A 104 30.69 -0.41 3.51
C PRO A 104 31.43 -0.39 4.86
N LYS A 105 31.63 0.79 5.45
CA LYS A 105 32.26 0.93 6.78
C LYS A 105 31.56 0.11 7.87
N TRP A 106 30.24 -0.11 7.74
CA TRP A 106 29.47 -0.90 8.69
C TRP A 106 29.80 -2.39 8.65
N PHE A 107 30.39 -2.87 7.56
CA PHE A 107 30.80 -4.27 7.42
C PHE A 107 32.20 -4.56 7.94
N GLU A 108 32.97 -3.53 8.35
CA GLU A 108 34.31 -3.70 8.92
C GLU A 108 34.26 -4.31 10.33
N ASP A 109 33.26 -3.95 11.13
CA ASP A 109 33.08 -4.43 12.51
C ASP A 109 31.66 -5.00 12.76
N ILE A 110 31.59 -6.32 12.75
CA ILE A 110 30.34 -7.07 12.97
C ILE A 110 29.88 -6.97 14.43
N HIS A 111 30.78 -6.75 15.39
CA HIS A 111 30.39 -6.63 16.80
C HIS A 111 29.51 -5.40 17.06
N GLN A 112 29.69 -4.32 16.30
CA GLN A 112 28.82 -3.15 16.36
C GLN A 112 27.42 -3.47 15.82
N LEU A 113 27.33 -4.15 14.67
CA LEU A 113 26.05 -4.56 14.10
C LEU A 113 25.26 -5.50 15.02
N LYS A 114 25.94 -6.42 15.72
CA LYS A 114 25.30 -7.36 16.67
C LYS A 114 24.68 -6.67 17.89
N GLN A 115 25.13 -5.47 18.23
CA GLN A 115 24.60 -4.69 19.36
C GLN A 115 23.39 -3.83 18.97
N MET A 116 23.11 -3.68 17.68
CA MET A 116 22.01 -2.87 17.19
C MET A 116 20.68 -3.62 17.24
N ASP A 117 19.60 -2.88 17.52
CA ASP A 117 18.25 -3.42 17.40
C ASP A 117 17.83 -3.56 15.92
N SER A 118 16.80 -4.38 15.70
CA SER A 118 16.33 -4.67 14.34
C SER A 118 15.85 -3.42 13.57
N THR A 119 15.42 -2.36 14.26
CA THR A 119 14.98 -1.12 13.62
C THR A 119 16.19 -0.33 13.11
N SER A 120 17.23 -0.22 13.94
CA SER A 120 18.47 0.47 13.55
C SER A 120 19.15 -0.24 12.40
N LEU A 121 19.21 -1.57 12.41
CA LEU A 121 19.78 -2.36 11.31
C LEU A 121 19.05 -2.10 9.97
N ARG A 122 17.72 -2.06 9.96
CA ARG A 122 16.95 -1.78 8.73
C ARG A 122 17.16 -0.35 8.21
N LYS A 123 17.44 0.61 9.10
CA LYS A 123 17.70 2.01 8.73
C LYS A 123 19.06 2.20 8.05
N LEU A 124 20.00 1.26 8.22
CA LEU A 124 21.31 1.32 7.55
C LEU A 124 21.18 1.24 6.02
N GLY A 125 20.16 0.57 5.51
CA GLY A 125 19.88 0.44 4.08
C GLY A 125 19.88 -1.00 3.58
N ARG A 126 19.98 -1.18 2.26
CA ARG A 126 20.00 -2.49 1.60
C ARG A 126 21.41 -3.06 1.55
N ILE A 127 21.51 -4.38 1.61
CA ILE A 127 22.76 -5.10 1.33
C ILE A 127 23.12 -4.90 -0.16
N PRO A 128 24.27 -4.29 -0.49
CA PRO A 128 24.59 -3.93 -1.88
C PRO A 128 24.97 -5.11 -2.78
N TYR A 129 25.54 -6.18 -2.20
CA TYR A 129 25.97 -7.38 -2.90
C TYR A 129 26.00 -8.54 -1.90
N PRO A 130 26.01 -9.81 -2.37
CA PRO A 130 26.17 -10.95 -1.48
C PRO A 130 27.43 -10.83 -0.61
N LEU A 131 27.26 -10.87 0.72
CA LEU A 131 28.34 -10.76 1.69
C LEU A 131 28.54 -12.09 2.42
N ILE A 132 29.80 -12.41 2.74
CA ILE A 132 30.16 -13.58 3.53
C ILE A 132 30.96 -13.11 4.74
N GLU A 133 30.47 -13.41 5.94
CA GLU A 133 31.24 -13.25 7.18
C GLU A 133 32.32 -14.34 7.24
N LYS A 134 33.60 -13.92 7.29
CA LYS A 134 34.71 -14.83 7.58
C LYS A 134 34.98 -14.79 9.09
N LYS A 135 34.61 -15.86 9.77
CA LYS A 135 35.00 -16.05 11.19
C LYS A 135 36.53 -16.18 11.24
N LYS A 136 37.21 -15.23 11.91
CA LYS A 136 38.63 -15.40 12.22
C LYS A 136 38.75 -16.60 13.16
N ARG A 137 39.56 -17.57 12.73
CA ARG A 137 39.78 -18.84 13.41
C ARG A 137 40.73 -18.67 14.58
#